data_AF-R4MIS4-F1
#
_entry.id   AF-R4MIS4-F1
#
_cell.length_a   1.000
_cell.length_b   1.000
_cell.length_c   1.000
_cell.angle_alpha   90.00
_cell.angle_beta   90.00
_cell.angle_gamma   90.00
#
_symmetry.space_group_name_H-M   'P 1'
#
loop_
_entity.id
_entity.type
_entity.pdbx_description
1 polymer ?
#
loop_
_entity_poly.entity_id
_entity_poly.type
_entity_poly.pdbx_seq_one_letter_code
_entity_poly.pdbx_strand_id
1 'polypeptide(L)'
;MTTAFITRPEASLADATDRLRRHGARRMVIAPWLLAPGILSDRVRGYAREAGIAMAQPLGAHPMVAATMWDRYRQAVAGRIAA
;
A
#
# COMPACT_ATOMS: atom_id res chain seq x y z
N MET A 1 -3.92 12.06 5.36
CA MET A 1 -3.48 10.82 4.67
C MET A 1 -4.06 10.81 3.26
N THR A 2 -3.42 10.14 2.32
CA THR A 2 -3.92 9.97 0.96
C THR A 2 -3.55 8.58 0.44
N THR A 3 -4.28 8.10 -0.56
CA THR A 3 -3.92 6.92 -1.35
C THR A 3 -3.32 7.34 -2.69
N ALA A 4 -2.52 6.45 -3.27
CA ALA A 4 -1.97 6.53 -4.61
C ALA A 4 -1.89 5.12 -5.19
N PHE A 5 -1.82 5.01 -6.52
CA PHE A 5 -1.73 3.75 -7.23
C PHE A 5 -0.51 3.73 -8.13
N ILE A 6 0.17 2.59 -8.19
CA ILE A 6 1.42 2.43 -8.94
C ILE A 6 1.17 2.48 -10.46
N THR A 7 -0.01 2.05 -10.89
CA THR A 7 -0.35 1.85 -12.30
C THR A 7 -1.50 2.76 -12.79
N ARG A 8 -1.96 3.71 -11.97
CA ARG A 8 -3.01 4.66 -12.35
C ARG A 8 -2.48 6.09 -12.40
N PRO A 9 -2.31 6.68 -13.60
CA PRO A 9 -1.77 8.03 -13.75
C PRO A 9 -2.57 9.10 -13.01
N GLU A 10 -3.89 9.01 -12.97
CA GLU A 10 -4.79 9.98 -12.35
C GLU A 10 -4.73 10.03 -10.81
N ALA A 11 -4.02 9.09 -10.20
CA ALA A 11 -3.84 8.98 -8.75
C ALA A 11 -2.40 8.53 -8.43
N SER A 12 -1.42 9.17 -9.06
CA SER A 12 -0.01 8.82 -8.95
C SER A 12 0.59 9.17 -7.57
N LEU A 13 1.79 8.64 -7.30
CA LEU A 13 2.57 9.01 -6.11
C LEU A 13 2.94 10.50 -6.10
N ALA A 14 3.20 11.08 -7.26
CA ALA A 14 3.51 12.51 -7.41
C ALA A 14 2.30 13.37 -7.01
N ASP A 15 1.12 13.08 -7.55
CA ASP A 15 -0.10 13.84 -7.24
C ASP A 15 -0.47 13.76 -5.77
N ALA A 16 -0.32 12.57 -5.18
CA ALA A 16 -0.58 12.34 -3.77
C ALA A 16 0.41 13.11 -2.88
N THR A 17 1.70 13.10 -3.22
CA THR A 17 2.75 13.83 -2.49
C THR A 17 2.56 15.34 -2.59
N ASP A 18 2.29 15.86 -3.78
CA ASP A 18 2.04 17.29 -3.99
C ASP A 18 0.76 17.76 -3.32
N ARG A 19 -0.28 16.90 -3.30
CA ARG A 19 -1.48 17.17 -2.50
C ARG A 19 -1.13 17.28 -1.02
N LEU A 20 -0.37 16.35 -0.46
CA LEU A 20 0.03 16.40 0.95
C LEU A 20 0.87 17.65 1.27
N ARG A 21 1.83 18.01 0.42
CA ARG A 21 2.65 19.23 0.58
C ARG A 21 1.80 20.50 0.58
N ARG A 22 0.85 20.63 -0.35
CA ARG A 22 -0.09 21.76 -0.40
C ARG A 22 -0.94 21.89 0.87
N HIS A 23 -1.20 20.78 1.56
CA HIS A 23 -1.89 20.77 2.85
C HIS A 23 -0.93 20.92 4.05
N GLY A 24 0.32 21.34 3.82
CA GLY A 24 1.30 21.66 4.87
C GLY A 24 2.06 20.45 5.41
N ALA A 25 1.98 19.27 4.78
CA ALA A 25 2.73 18.11 5.23
C ALA A 25 4.26 18.34 5.10
N ARG A 26 4.97 18.30 6.24
CA ARG A 26 6.43 18.46 6.30
C ARG A 26 7.19 17.14 6.39
N ARG A 27 6.52 16.07 6.81
CA ARG A 27 7.05 14.70 6.90
C ARG A 27 6.04 13.74 6.34
N MET A 28 6.51 12.83 5.50
CA MET A 28 5.69 11.85 4.80
C MET A 28 6.33 10.47 4.89
N VAL A 29 5.49 9.43 4.85
CA VAL A 29 5.91 8.03 4.77
C VAL A 29 5.02 7.34 3.75
N ILE A 30 5.60 6.49 2.91
CA ILE A 30 4.86 5.60 2.01
C ILE A 30 4.68 4.24 2.70
N ALA A 31 3.44 3.82 2.89
CA ALA A 31 3.08 2.49 3.35
C ALA A 31 2.58 1.66 2.15
N PRO A 32 3.41 0.80 1.55
CA PRO A 32 3.02 0.05 0.37
C PRO A 32 2.01 -1.05 0.73
N TRP A 33 0.85 -1.04 0.07
CA TRP A 33 -0.09 -2.14 0.14
C TRP A 33 0.26 -3.23 -0.87
N LEU A 34 1.38 -3.89 -0.63
CA LEU A 34 1.92 -4.97 -1.49
C LEU A 34 2.21 -6.19 -0.63
N LEU A 35 1.87 -7.38 -1.13
CA LEU A 35 2.08 -8.65 -0.40
C LEU A 35 3.51 -9.17 -0.50
N ALA A 36 4.28 -8.76 -1.51
CA ALA A 36 5.64 -9.24 -1.73
C ALA A 36 6.51 -8.15 -2.37
N PRO A 37 7.84 -8.22 -2.20
CA PRO A 37 8.79 -7.47 -3.00
C PRO A 37 8.70 -7.83 -4.50
N GLY A 38 9.08 -6.90 -5.36
CA GLY A 38 9.20 -7.09 -6.81
C GLY A 38 9.23 -5.77 -7.57
N ILE A 39 9.07 -5.84 -8.90
CA ILE A 39 9.21 -4.69 -9.81
C ILE A 39 8.37 -3.48 -9.37
N LEU A 40 7.13 -3.71 -8.94
CA LEU A 40 6.25 -2.63 -8.50
C LEU A 40 6.73 -2.00 -7.18
N SER A 41 7.18 -2.79 -6.21
CA SER A 41 7.74 -2.24 -4.96
C SER A 41 9.04 -1.48 -5.23
N ASP A 42 9.85 -1.95 -6.18
CA ASP A 42 11.13 -1.31 -6.52
C ASP A 42 10.93 0.05 -7.19
N ARG A 43 9.92 0.17 -8.06
CA ARG A 43 9.52 1.47 -8.63
C ARG A 43 9.10 2.47 -7.54
N VAL A 44 8.28 2.04 -6.59
CA VAL A 44 7.86 2.90 -5.46
C VAL A 44 9.05 3.29 -4.60
N ARG A 45 9.97 2.36 -4.35
CA ARG A 45 11.21 2.61 -3.59
C ARG A 45 12.12 3.63 -4.30
N GLY A 46 12.24 3.54 -5.63
CA GLY A 46 12.94 4.53 -6.46
C GLY A 46 12.36 5.94 -6.27
N TYR A 47 11.05 6.08 -6.46
CA TYR A 47 10.33 7.34 -6.22
C TYR A 47 10.54 7.87 -4.80
N ALA A 48 10.38 7.01 -3.78
CA ALA A 48 10.50 7.39 -2.38
C ALA A 48 11.90 7.96 -2.07
N ARG A 49 12.95 7.33 -2.61
CA ARG A 49 14.34 7.79 -2.48
C ARG A 49 14.54 9.16 -3.14
N GLU A 50 14.05 9.34 -4.36
CA GLU A 50 14.17 10.61 -5.10
C GLU A 50 13.41 11.75 -4.42
N ALA A 51 12.24 11.46 -3.85
CA ALA A 51 11.42 12.44 -3.14
C ALA A 51 11.86 12.70 -1.69
N GLY A 52 12.84 11.96 -1.16
CA GLY A 52 13.27 12.03 0.24
C GLY A 52 12.20 11.57 1.23
N ILE A 53 11.35 10.63 0.83
CA ILE A 53 10.23 10.11 1.61
C ILE A 53 10.57 8.72 2.15
N ALA A 54 10.41 8.51 3.45
CA ALA A 54 10.62 7.18 4.03
C ALA A 54 9.55 6.19 3.53
N MET A 55 9.91 4.93 3.34
CA MET A 55 9.00 3.89 2.86
C MET A 55 9.07 2.68 3.78
N ALA A 56 7.91 2.19 4.24
CA ALA A 56 7.82 0.94 4.97
C ALA A 56 8.07 -0.26 4.03
N GLN A 57 8.39 -1.43 4.59
CA GLN A 57 8.49 -2.66 3.78
C GLN A 57 7.09 -3.08 3.27
N PRO A 58 7.01 -3.80 2.14
CA PRO A 58 5.79 -4.52 1.77
C PRO A 58 5.25 -5.37 2.93
N LEU A 59 3.94 -5.58 2.98
CA LEU A 59 3.28 -6.31 4.06
C LEU A 59 3.87 -7.70 4.27
N GLY A 60 4.28 -8.38 3.19
CA GLY A 60 4.94 -9.68 3.29
C GLY A 60 4.07 -10.72 3.99
N ALA A 61 4.75 -11.64 4.67
CA ALA A 61 4.14 -12.68 5.51
C ALA A 61 3.79 -12.20 6.93
N HIS A 62 3.43 -10.91 7.11
CA HIS A 62 3.10 -10.38 8.42
C HIS A 62 1.94 -11.18 9.07
N PRO A 63 1.99 -11.53 10.38
CA PRO A 63 0.97 -12.37 11.02
C PRO A 63 -0.47 -11.88 10.84
N MET A 64 -0.68 -10.56 10.83
CA MET A 64 -2.01 -9.98 10.58
C MET A 64 -2.54 -10.22 9.16
N VAL A 65 -1.66 -10.35 8.16
CA VAL A 65 -2.07 -10.72 6.78
C VAL A 65 -2.58 -12.16 6.79
N ALA A 66 -1.85 -13.07 7.42
CA ALA A 66 -2.27 -14.47 7.56
C ALA A 66 -3.59 -14.61 8.34
N ALA A 67 -3.74 -13.90 9.46
CA ALA A 67 -4.97 -13.87 10.24
C ALA A 67 -6.15 -13.33 9.41
N THR A 68 -5.93 -12.24 8.66
CA THR A 68 -6.97 -11.66 7.79
C THR A 68 -7.39 -12.65 6.69
N MET A 69 -6.43 -13.33 6.06
CA MET A 69 -6.71 -14.35 5.04
C MET A 69 -7.50 -15.53 5.62
N TRP A 70 -7.14 -15.96 6.83
CA TRP A 70 -7.85 -17.01 7.56
C TRP A 70 -9.30 -16.61 7.86
N ASP A 71 -9.53 -15.40 8.34
CA ASP A 71 -10.88 -14.90 8.62
C ASP A 71 -11.73 -14.83 7.34
N ARG A 72 -11.15 -14.35 6.23
CA ARG A 72 -11.84 -14.31 4.92
C ARG A 72 -12.19 -15.71 4.42
N TYR A 73 -11.28 -16.68 4.58
CA TYR A 73 -11.53 -18.06 4.20
C TYR A 73 -12.70 -18.65 5.00
N ARG A 74 -12.71 -18.49 6.33
CA ARG A 74 -13.79 -18.97 7.20
C ARG A 74 -15.14 -18.36 6.81
N GLN A 75 -15.17 -17.06 6.54
CA GLN A 75 -16.39 -16.36 6.08
C GLN A 75 -16.90 -16.93 4.75
N ALA A 76 -16.02 -17.17 3.78
CA ALA A 76 -16.40 -17.73 2.47
C ALA A 76 -16.90 -19.17 2.56
N VAL A 77 -16.34 -19.99 3.46
CA VAL A 77 -16.81 -21.36 3.70
C VAL A 77 -18.19 -21.35 4.35
N ALA A 78 -18.39 -20.55 5.40
CA ALA A 78 -19.68 -20.43 6.07
C ALA A 78 -20.79 -19.94 5.13
N GLY A 79 -20.50 -18.92 4.31
CA GLY A 79 -21.46 -18.40 3.33
C GLY A 79 -21.86 -19.40 2.24
N ARG A 80 -20.97 -20.33 1.87
CA ARG A 80 -21.28 -21.41 0.92
C ARG A 80 -22.14 -22.52 1.53
N ILE A 81 -22.01 -22.77 2.83
CA ILE A 81 -22.84 -23.76 3.53
C ILE A 81 -24.26 -23.22 3.74
N ALA A 82 -24.41 -21.90 3.85
CA ALA A 82 -25.70 -21.24 4.04
C ALA A 82 -26.48 -20.97 2.73
N ALA A 83 -25.88 -21.22 1.57
CA ALA A 83 -26.48 -21.05 0.24
C ALA A 83 -26.91 -22.40 -0.34
#